data_AF-A0A0K9PYG9-F1
#
_entry.id   AF-A0A0K9PYG9-F1
#
_cell.length_a   1.000
_cell.length_b   1.000
_cell.length_c   1.000
_cell.angle_alpha   90.00
_cell.angle_beta   90.00
_cell.angle_gamma   90.00
#
_symmetry.space_group_name_H-M   'P 1'
#
loop_
_entity.id
_entity.type
_entity.pdbx_description
1 polymer ?
#
loop_
_entity_poly.entity_id
_entity_poly.type
_entity_poly.pdbx_seq_one_letter_code
_entity_poly.pdbx_strand_id
1 'polypeptide(L)'
;MIDGELFDNLEFVSNTISKSLYKGDKPWGDLQLIISGYFFQLPPINAPNPQIEFAFESVCWETTFDIQMELTHVYRQSDSQLIESLEGIQRGQVDRDNKNFKRLINDTTSVNDVSDEIDQETRFFPRIDDVRRVNQERFKSVGKEVVRFRAVVKVLRYGYIS
;
A
#
# COMPACT_ATOMS: atom_id res chain seq x y z
N MET A 1 4.04 4.78 0.72
CA MET A 1 2.75 5.47 0.51
C MET A 1 2.59 6.77 1.30
N ILE A 2 3.17 6.93 2.50
CA ILE A 2 3.28 8.23 3.18
C ILE A 2 4.53 8.96 2.65
N ASP A 3 4.37 10.20 2.20
CA ASP A 3 5.49 11.08 1.80
C ASP A 3 6.10 11.79 3.01
N GLY A 4 7.32 12.32 2.85
CA GLY A 4 8.05 12.90 3.97
C GLY A 4 7.47 14.24 4.45
N GLU A 5 6.89 15.05 3.57
CA GLU A 5 6.25 16.29 3.99
C GLU A 5 5.03 16.02 4.88
N LEU A 6 4.18 15.05 4.50
CA LEU A 6 3.09 14.60 5.36
C LEU A 6 3.61 14.08 6.70
N PHE A 7 4.71 13.34 6.71
CA PHE A 7 5.30 12.81 7.94
C PHE A 7 5.79 13.93 8.89
N ASP A 8 6.53 14.91 8.36
CA ASP A 8 6.99 16.08 9.12
C ASP A 8 5.80 16.93 9.63
N ASN A 9 4.75 17.10 8.81
CA ASN A 9 3.55 17.83 9.21
C ASN A 9 2.80 17.15 10.37
N LEU A 10 2.73 15.82 10.37
CA LEU A 10 2.11 15.06 11.47
C LEU A 10 2.90 15.22 12.77
N GLU A 11 4.24 15.19 12.69
CA GLU A 11 5.12 15.44 13.84
C GLU A 11 4.88 16.84 14.41
N PHE A 12 4.88 17.85 13.53
CA PHE A 12 4.65 19.25 13.90
C PHE A 12 3.29 19.45 14.59
N VAL A 13 2.22 18.87 14.04
CA VAL A 13 0.87 18.94 14.63
C VAL A 13 0.86 18.27 16.01
N SER A 14 1.47 17.09 16.14
CA SER A 14 1.52 16.38 17.43
C SER A 14 2.23 17.20 18.50
N ASN A 15 3.39 17.76 18.16
CA ASN A 15 4.15 18.63 19.07
C ASN A 15 3.37 19.89 19.43
N THR A 16 2.68 20.50 18.46
CA THR A 16 1.88 21.71 18.69
C THR A 16 0.75 21.45 19.68
N ILE A 17 0.03 20.34 19.52
CA ILE A 17 -1.04 19.93 20.43
C ILE A 17 -0.46 19.63 21.83
N SER A 18 0.61 18.84 21.90
CA SER A 18 1.24 18.49 23.17
C SER A 18 1.72 19.73 23.94
N LYS A 19 2.37 20.69 23.28
CA LYS A 19 2.79 21.97 23.87
C LYS A 19 1.64 22.84 24.38
N SER A 20 0.45 22.72 23.77
CA SER A 20 -0.74 23.46 24.22
C SER A 20 -1.39 22.87 25.48
N LEU A 21 -1.19 21.57 25.72
CA LEU A 21 -1.83 20.82 26.82
C LEU A 21 -0.87 20.52 27.97
N TYR A 22 0.43 20.38 27.67
CA TYR A 22 1.46 19.89 28.59
C TYR A 22 2.74 20.73 28.48
N LYS A 23 3.52 20.77 29.56
CA LYS A 23 4.87 21.36 29.56
C LYS A 23 5.89 20.28 29.19
N GLY A 24 6.22 20.16 27.91
CA GLY A 24 7.25 19.23 27.43
C GLY A 24 7.63 19.49 25.98
N ASP A 25 8.87 19.16 25.64
CA ASP A 25 9.41 19.19 24.28
C ASP A 25 9.99 17.82 23.94
N LYS A 26 9.09 16.84 23.87
CA LYS A 26 9.42 15.47 23.48
C LYS A 26 9.00 15.26 22.02
N PRO A 27 9.78 14.51 21.21
CA PRO A 27 9.40 14.16 19.84
C PRO A 27 7.97 13.61 19.80
N TRP A 28 7.24 13.97 18.75
CA TRP A 28 5.86 13.54 18.56
C TRP A 28 4.93 13.82 19.75
N GLY A 29 5.25 14.79 20.60
CA GLY A 29 4.44 15.12 21.77
C GLY A 29 4.35 14.01 22.83
N ASP A 30 5.35 13.12 22.91
CA ASP A 30 5.38 11.90 23.77
C ASP A 30 4.46 10.76 23.29
N LEU A 31 4.00 10.80 22.03
CA LEU A 31 3.28 9.67 21.44
C LEU A 31 4.24 8.49 21.22
N GLN A 32 3.83 7.31 21.69
CA GLN A 32 4.51 6.07 21.33
C GLN A 32 4.17 5.73 19.88
N LEU A 33 5.16 5.82 19.00
CA LEU A 33 5.00 5.44 17.60
C LEU A 33 5.36 3.98 17.36
N ILE A 34 4.48 3.29 16.65
CA ILE A 34 4.73 1.95 16.11
C ILE A 34 4.40 2.01 14.63
N ILE A 35 5.44 1.99 13.80
CA ILE A 35 5.32 2.07 12.35
C ILE A 35 5.87 0.78 11.75
N SER A 36 5.14 0.24 10.78
CA SER A 36 5.57 -0.91 9.99
C SER A 36 5.23 -0.66 8.53
N GLY A 37 6.07 -1.15 7.63
CA GLY A 37 5.89 -0.91 6.21
C GLY A 37 7.02 -1.51 5.38
N TYR A 38 6.93 -1.31 4.07
CA TYR A 38 7.92 -1.80 3.14
C TYR A 38 8.17 -0.79 2.02
N PHE A 39 9.36 -0.20 1.99
CA PHE A 39 9.68 0.87 1.05
C PHE A 39 9.94 0.39 -0.38
N PHE A 40 10.22 -0.91 -0.58
CA PHE A 40 10.32 -1.52 -1.92
C PHE A 40 8.97 -1.82 -2.58
N GLN A 41 7.85 -1.55 -1.89
CA GLN A 41 6.49 -1.68 -2.45
C GLN A 41 6.07 -0.36 -3.12
N LEU A 42 4.81 0.05 -2.99
CA LEU A 42 4.27 1.21 -3.68
C LEU A 42 4.77 2.53 -3.03
N PRO A 43 5.28 3.46 -3.84
CA PRO A 43 5.69 4.77 -3.36
C PRO A 43 4.46 5.61 -2.97
N PRO A 44 4.67 6.75 -2.30
CA PRO A 44 3.64 7.77 -2.13
C PRO A 44 3.07 8.24 -3.47
N ILE A 45 1.78 8.53 -3.49
CA ILE A 45 1.09 8.97 -4.71
C ILE A 45 1.08 10.50 -4.70
N ASN A 46 1.59 11.12 -5.77
CA ASN A 46 1.62 12.58 -5.94
C ASN A 46 2.28 13.30 -4.75
N ALA A 47 3.48 12.86 -4.34
CA ALA A 47 4.26 13.55 -3.31
C ALA A 47 4.39 15.05 -3.68
N PRO A 48 3.97 15.98 -2.80
CA PRO A 48 3.96 17.41 -3.13
C PRO A 48 5.38 17.94 -3.39
N ASN A 49 6.35 17.42 -2.64
CA ASN A 49 7.77 17.70 -2.80
C ASN A 49 8.51 16.49 -3.38
N PRO A 50 8.93 16.50 -4.65
CA PRO A 50 9.63 15.38 -5.27
C PRO A 50 11.06 15.16 -4.73
N GLN A 51 11.58 16.04 -3.88
CA GLN A 51 12.87 15.84 -3.20
C GLN A 51 12.74 15.09 -1.88
N ILE A 52 11.51 14.97 -1.35
CA ILE A 52 11.20 14.27 -0.10
C ILE A 52 10.00 13.35 -0.41
N GLU A 53 10.23 12.42 -1.33
CA GLU A 53 9.18 11.56 -1.85
C GLU A 53 8.74 10.56 -0.79
N PHE A 54 9.65 10.00 0.00
CA PHE A 54 9.36 8.98 0.99
C PHE A 54 9.38 9.50 2.43
N ALA A 55 8.60 8.88 3.31
CA ALA A 55 8.60 9.19 4.73
C ALA A 55 10.00 9.11 5.38
N PHE A 56 10.87 8.18 4.95
CA PHE A 56 12.23 8.06 5.48
C PHE A 56 13.18 9.19 5.08
N GLU A 57 12.76 10.04 4.14
CA GLU A 57 13.53 11.22 3.71
C GLU A 57 13.12 12.47 4.49
N SER A 58 12.13 12.37 5.38
CA SER A 58 11.65 13.50 6.17
C SER A 58 12.71 14.00 7.15
N VAL A 59 12.60 15.27 7.54
CA VAL A 59 13.56 15.89 8.45
C VAL A 59 13.52 15.23 9.83
N CYS A 60 12.34 14.85 10.31
CA CYS A 60 12.18 14.29 11.65
C CYS A 60 12.45 12.77 11.73
N TRP A 61 12.64 12.07 10.61
CA TRP A 61 12.71 10.60 10.57
C TRP A 61 13.79 10.02 11.48
N GLU A 62 15.02 10.51 11.37
CA GLU A 62 16.18 10.03 12.17
C GLU A 62 15.98 10.22 13.68
N THR A 63 15.20 11.22 14.09
CA THR A 63 14.91 11.51 15.50
C THR A 63 13.61 10.85 16.00
N THR A 64 12.87 10.18 15.13
CA THR A 64 11.53 9.66 15.44
C THR A 64 11.57 8.29 16.12
N PHE A 65 12.52 7.42 15.77
CA PHE A 65 12.50 6.02 16.19
C PHE A 65 13.71 5.65 17.04
N ASP A 66 13.45 5.22 18.27
CA ASP A 66 14.49 4.62 19.14
C ASP A 66 14.98 3.27 18.62
N ILE A 67 14.09 2.54 17.95
CA ILE A 67 14.32 1.16 17.52
C ILE A 67 13.82 1.00 16.08
N GLN A 68 14.69 0.48 15.22
CA GLN A 68 14.37 0.03 13.87
C GLN A 68 14.73 -1.45 13.75
N MET A 69 13.81 -2.27 13.24
CA MET A 69 13.99 -3.70 13.09
C MET A 69 13.55 -4.16 11.69
N GLU A 70 14.33 -5.05 11.10
CA GLU A 70 14.00 -5.71 9.84
C GLU A 70 13.44 -7.12 10.10
N LEU A 71 12.32 -7.45 9.47
CA LEU A 71 11.79 -8.81 9.44
C LEU A 71 12.24 -9.50 8.15
N THR A 72 13.07 -10.53 8.29
CA THR A 72 13.72 -11.20 7.14
C THR A 72 13.06 -12.52 6.74
N HIS A 73 12.16 -13.06 7.56
CA HIS A 73 11.52 -14.35 7.28
C HIS A 73 10.21 -14.19 6.49
N VAL A 74 10.12 -14.84 5.33
CA VAL A 74 8.92 -14.85 4.48
C VAL A 74 7.98 -15.96 4.91
N TYR A 75 6.79 -15.59 5.40
CA TYR A 75 5.74 -16.55 5.81
C TYR A 75 4.66 -16.79 4.73
N ARG A 76 4.50 -15.87 3.78
CA ARG A 76 3.35 -15.90 2.84
C ARG A 76 3.51 -16.99 1.79
N GLN A 77 4.71 -17.17 1.26
CA GLN A 77 5.05 -18.22 0.31
C GLN A 77 5.95 -19.25 1.02
N SER A 78 5.77 -20.53 0.70
CA SER A 78 6.62 -21.62 1.20
C SER A 78 7.59 -22.16 0.14
N ASP A 79 7.35 -21.88 -1.14
CA ASP A 79 8.21 -22.31 -2.24
C ASP A 79 9.46 -21.42 -2.33
N SER A 80 10.62 -22.00 -2.02
CA SER A 80 11.92 -21.33 -2.07
C SER A 80 12.25 -20.70 -3.43
N GLN A 81 11.86 -21.32 -4.55
CA GLN A 81 12.17 -20.78 -5.89
C GLN A 81 11.33 -19.53 -6.18
N LEU A 82 10.07 -19.53 -5.71
CA LEU A 82 9.19 -18.38 -5.82
C LEU A 82 9.67 -17.24 -4.91
N ILE A 83 10.09 -17.55 -3.68
CA ILE A 83 10.64 -16.55 -2.75
C ILE A 83 11.88 -15.87 -3.37
N GLU A 84 12.85 -16.66 -3.86
CA GLU A 84 14.07 -16.15 -4.50
C GLU A 84 13.74 -15.24 -5.71
N SER A 85 12.76 -15.66 -6.53
CA SER A 85 12.33 -14.87 -7.69
C SER A 85 11.69 -13.54 -7.28
N LEU A 86 10.83 -13.54 -6.25
CA LEU A 86 10.16 -12.33 -5.74
C LEU A 86 11.15 -11.36 -5.07
N GLU A 87 12.11 -11.87 -4.31
CA GLU A 87 13.18 -11.07 -3.72
C GLU A 87 14.08 -10.43 -4.79
N GLY A 88 14.40 -11.18 -5.86
CA GLY A 88 15.11 -10.65 -7.02
C GLY A 88 14.35 -9.52 -7.71
N ILE A 89 13.03 -9.69 -7.95
CA ILE A 89 12.16 -8.65 -8.51
C ILE A 89 12.17 -7.40 -7.63
N GLN A 90 12.01 -7.58 -6.33
CA GLN A 90 11.98 -6.48 -5.37
C GLN A 90 13.27 -5.65 -5.38
N ARG A 91 14.44 -6.31 -5.49
CA ARG A 91 15.73 -5.63 -5.53
C ARG A 91 16.09 -5.09 -6.93
N GLY A 92 15.23 -5.31 -7.93
CA GLY A 92 15.54 -5.01 -9.33
C GLY A 92 16.64 -5.91 -9.92
N GLN A 93 16.95 -7.02 -9.26
CA GLN A 93 18.01 -7.98 -9.63
C GLN A 93 17.37 -9.20 -10.29
N VAL A 94 16.84 -9.01 -11.49
CA VAL A 94 16.16 -10.08 -12.23
C VAL A 94 17.02 -10.55 -13.38
N ASP A 95 17.51 -11.79 -13.30
CA ASP A 95 18.05 -12.51 -14.45
C ASP A 95 16.89 -13.03 -15.30
N ARG A 96 16.59 -12.31 -16.39
CA ARG A 96 15.52 -12.67 -17.32
C ARG A 96 15.81 -13.95 -18.09
N ASP A 97 17.08 -14.38 -18.16
CA ASP A 97 17.46 -15.63 -18.81
C ASP A 97 17.39 -16.85 -17.91
N ASN A 98 17.28 -16.63 -16.60
CA ASN A 98 17.10 -17.67 -15.59
C ASN A 98 15.87 -18.55 -15.91
N LYS A 99 16.08 -19.87 -15.89
CA LYS A 99 15.04 -20.86 -16.17
C LYS A 99 13.86 -20.77 -15.20
N ASN A 100 14.10 -20.51 -13.92
CA ASN A 100 13.06 -20.38 -12.89
C ASN A 100 12.22 -19.13 -13.13
N PHE A 101 12.83 -18.00 -13.51
CA PHE A 101 12.10 -16.78 -13.86
C PHE A 101 11.25 -16.98 -15.12
N LYS A 102 11.83 -17.56 -16.19
CA LYS A 102 11.09 -17.91 -17.42
C LYS A 102 9.92 -18.85 -17.12
N ARG A 103 10.16 -19.85 -16.27
CA ARG A 103 9.12 -20.79 -15.82
C ARG A 103 8.03 -20.07 -15.03
N LEU A 104 8.37 -19.20 -14.09
CA LEU A 104 7.40 -18.42 -13.32
C LEU A 104 6.48 -17.62 -14.25
N ILE A 105 7.03 -16.93 -15.25
CA ILE A 105 6.22 -16.14 -16.19
C ILE A 105 5.42 -17.03 -17.13
N ASN A 106 6.00 -18.10 -17.66
CA ASN A 106 5.34 -18.95 -18.65
C ASN A 106 4.28 -19.88 -18.04
N ASP A 107 4.54 -20.43 -16.85
CA ASP A 107 3.63 -21.36 -16.16
C ASP A 107 2.46 -20.62 -15.49
N THR A 108 2.57 -19.29 -15.29
CA THR A 108 1.48 -18.44 -14.75
C THR A 108 0.70 -17.67 -15.82
N THR A 109 1.09 -17.78 -17.09
CA THR A 109 0.41 -17.12 -18.22
C THR A 109 -0.49 -18.07 -19.02
N SER A 110 -0.70 -19.30 -18.55
CA SER A 110 -1.63 -20.22 -19.19
C SER A 110 -3.06 -19.68 -19.11
N VAL A 111 -3.53 -19.16 -20.25
CA VAL A 111 -4.95 -19.13 -20.60
C VAL A 111 -5.37 -20.59 -20.71
N ASN A 112 -5.68 -21.23 -19.58
CA ASN A 112 -6.31 -22.53 -19.64
C ASN A 112 -7.69 -22.32 -20.27
N ASP A 113 -7.88 -22.82 -21.50
CA ASP A 113 -9.18 -23.04 -22.16
C ASP A 113 -9.97 -24.14 -21.41
N VAL A 114 -10.05 -24.04 -20.09
CA VAL A 114 -10.62 -25.06 -19.22
C VAL A 114 -11.88 -24.46 -18.59
N SER A 115 -13.00 -24.78 -19.24
CA SER A 115 -14.36 -24.90 -18.70
C SER A 115 -14.76 -23.91 -17.60
N ASP A 116 -15.62 -22.95 -17.92
CA ASP A 116 -16.66 -22.23 -17.12
C ASP A 116 -16.50 -21.93 -15.60
N GLU A 117 -15.48 -22.43 -14.90
CA GLU A 117 -15.17 -22.29 -13.47
C GLU A 117 -14.02 -21.31 -13.22
N ILE A 118 -13.29 -20.84 -14.25
CA ILE A 118 -12.24 -19.80 -14.19
C ILE A 118 -12.80 -18.41 -13.80
N ASP A 119 -14.10 -18.31 -13.51
CA ASP A 119 -14.74 -17.08 -13.09
C ASP A 119 -14.39 -16.56 -11.68
N GLN A 120 -13.47 -17.20 -10.98
CA GLN A 120 -13.24 -16.90 -9.57
C GLN A 120 -11.99 -16.08 -9.29
N GLU A 121 -11.14 -15.84 -10.28
CA GLU A 121 -9.87 -15.16 -10.04
C GLU A 121 -10.00 -13.64 -10.03
N THR A 122 -9.57 -13.03 -8.92
CA THR A 122 -9.44 -11.57 -8.83
C THR A 122 -8.21 -11.13 -9.62
N ARG A 123 -8.44 -10.31 -10.65
CA ARG A 123 -7.36 -9.74 -11.48
C ARG A 123 -6.92 -8.38 -10.94
N PHE A 124 -5.60 -8.17 -10.89
CA PHE A 124 -5.01 -6.89 -10.49
C PHE A 124 -4.72 -6.03 -11.72
N PHE A 125 -5.10 -4.75 -11.65
CA PHE A 125 -4.86 -3.77 -12.70
C PHE A 125 -4.22 -2.50 -12.12
N PRO A 126 -3.34 -1.82 -12.86
CA PRO A 126 -2.68 -0.60 -12.40
C PRO A 126 -3.60 0.62 -12.40
N ARG A 127 -4.70 0.60 -13.17
CA ARG A 127 -5.63 1.73 -13.32
C ARG A 127 -7.03 1.36 -12.83
N ILE A 128 -7.64 2.28 -12.10
CA ILE A 128 -9.02 2.14 -11.60
C ILE A 128 -10.02 1.97 -12.75
N ASP A 129 -9.80 2.64 -13.88
CA ASP A 129 -10.71 2.55 -15.03
C ASP A 129 -10.71 1.15 -15.66
N ASP A 130 -9.57 0.45 -15.66
CA ASP A 130 -9.50 -0.96 -16.08
C ASP A 130 -10.25 -1.87 -15.10
N VAL A 131 -10.07 -1.66 -13.80
CA VAL A 131 -10.83 -2.38 -12.76
C VAL A 131 -12.33 -2.17 -12.96
N ARG A 132 -12.77 -0.92 -13.15
CA ARG A 132 -14.19 -0.59 -13.37
C ARG A 132 -14.73 -1.25 -14.62
N ARG A 133 -14.01 -1.18 -15.73
CA ARG A 133 -14.40 -1.76 -17.02
C ARG A 133 -14.58 -3.28 -16.88
N VAL A 134 -13.57 -3.99 -16.38
CA VAL A 134 -13.62 -5.46 -16.23
C VAL A 134 -14.71 -5.89 -15.26
N ASN A 135 -14.86 -5.20 -14.12
CA ASN A 135 -15.93 -5.52 -13.16
C ASN A 135 -17.33 -5.27 -13.76
N GLN A 136 -17.51 -4.21 -14.56
CA GLN A 136 -18.80 -3.94 -15.21
C GLN A 136 -19.12 -4.93 -16.32
N GLU A 137 -18.14 -5.28 -17.16
CA GLU A 137 -18.27 -6.32 -18.18
C GLU A 137 -18.67 -7.64 -17.50
N ARG A 138 -17.99 -8.01 -16.41
CA ARG A 138 -18.30 -9.24 -15.70
C ARG A 138 -19.69 -9.20 -15.05
N PHE A 139 -20.01 -8.14 -14.32
CA PHE A 139 -21.33 -7.96 -13.72
C PHE A 139 -22.47 -8.12 -14.74
N LYS A 140 -22.33 -7.57 -15.95
CA LYS A 140 -23.33 -7.73 -17.02
C LYS A 140 -23.46 -9.16 -17.51
N SER A 141 -22.34 -9.88 -17.64
CA SER A 141 -22.33 -11.25 -18.15
C SER A 141 -22.98 -12.28 -17.22
N VAL A 142 -23.15 -11.98 -15.92
CA VAL A 142 -23.84 -12.87 -14.96
C VAL A 142 -25.32 -13.06 -15.31
N GLY A 143 -25.99 -12.07 -15.92
CA GLY A 143 -27.37 -12.19 -16.41
C GLY A 143 -28.46 -12.40 -15.35
N LYS A 144 -28.17 -12.17 -14.06
CA LYS A 144 -29.13 -12.28 -12.94
C LYS A 144 -29.78 -10.94 -12.58
N GLU A 145 -30.81 -10.99 -11.74
CA GLU A 145 -31.48 -9.79 -11.24
C GLU A 145 -30.50 -8.87 -10.49
N VAL A 146 -30.55 -7.57 -10.81
CA VAL A 146 -29.69 -6.56 -10.21
C VAL A 146 -30.27 -6.12 -8.87
N VAL A 147 -29.63 -6.56 -7.79
CA VAL A 147 -29.89 -6.05 -6.44
C VAL A 147 -29.01 -4.83 -6.18
N ARG A 148 -29.62 -3.71 -5.73
CA ARG A 148 -28.90 -2.45 -5.47
C ARG A 148 -28.90 -2.14 -3.98
N PHE A 149 -27.70 -2.00 -3.42
CA PHE A 149 -27.49 -1.50 -2.06
C PHE A 149 -27.04 -0.04 -2.15
N ARG A 150 -27.89 0.89 -1.70
CA ARG A 150 -27.56 2.33 -1.71
C ARG A 150 -26.98 2.73 -0.37
N ALA A 151 -25.79 3.34 -0.39
CA ALA A 151 -25.21 3.95 0.80
C ALA A 151 -26.07 5.15 1.25
N VAL A 152 -26.33 5.24 2.56
CA VAL A 152 -26.93 6.43 3.18
C VAL A 152 -25.82 7.17 3.92
N VAL A 153 -25.45 8.35 3.42
CA VAL A 153 -24.40 9.18 4.01
C VAL A 153 -25.04 10.24 4.89
N LYS A 154 -24.69 10.26 6.18
CA LYS A 154 -25.13 11.31 7.12
C LYS A 154 -24.03 12.35 7.25
N VAL A 155 -24.24 13.55 6.70
CA VAL A 155 -23.31 14.67 6.88
C VAL A 155 -23.62 15.34 8.21
N LEU A 156 -22.72 15.18 9.19
CA LEU A 156 -22.76 15.96 10.43
C LEU A 156 -22.29 17.38 10.12
N ARG A 157 -23.22 18.35 10.05
CA ARG A 157 -22.86 19.77 10.09
C ARG A 157 -22.52 20.11 11.54
N TYR A 158 -21.23 20.22 11.86
CA TYR A 158 -20.81 20.89 13.08
C TYR A 158 -21.05 22.39 12.90
N GLY A 159 -22.03 22.94 13.64
CA GLY A 159 -22.23 24.37 13.74
C GLY A 159 -21.11 24.96 14.60
N TYR A 160 -20.39 25.94 14.06
CA TYR A 160 -19.51 26.79 14.86
C TYR A 160 -20.39 27.58 15.84
N ILE A 161 -20.20 27.34 17.14
CA ILE A 161 -20.69 28.24 18.18
C ILE A 161 -19.69 29.41 18.20
N SER A 162 -20.18 30.58 17.79
CA SER A 162 -19.50 31.88 17.89
C SER A 162 -19.27 32.29 19.34
#